data_AF-N9WVF7-F1
#
_entry.id   AF-N9WVF7-F1
#
_cell.length_a   1.000
_cell.length_b   1.000
_cell.length_c   1.000
_cell.angle_alpha   90.00
_cell.angle_beta   90.00
_cell.angle_gamma   90.00
#
_symmetry.space_group_name_H-M   'P 1'
#
loop_
_entity.id
_entity.type
_entity.pdbx_description
1 polymer ?
#
loop_
_entity_poly.entity_id
_entity_poly.type
_entity_poly.pdbx_seq_one_letter_code
_entity_poly.pdbx_strand_id
1 'polypeptide(L)'
;MGVKVSPKLVQAAEESYEKLSNIGLREELLEPFDDLIKTCEDILHEEAIRKEKQKIGIREAQQNGICIGRSPVPVSKRFLELEHLYSKNMITAREAAERLDIAVSTFHQMRKRYEKEIKEWKCQEDT
;
A
#
# COMPACT_ATOMS: atom_id res chain seq x y z
N MET A 1 -2.94 -3.42 25.34
CA MET A 1 -1.47 -3.46 25.33
C MET A 1 -1.00 -2.17 24.66
N GLY A 2 -0.50 -1.22 25.45
CA GLY A 2 -0.09 0.10 24.95
C GLY A 2 1.12 -0.05 24.04
N VAL A 3 1.05 0.54 22.85
CA VAL A 3 2.17 0.54 21.91
C VAL A 3 3.20 1.51 22.49
N LYS A 4 4.24 0.99 23.15
CA LYS A 4 5.41 1.79 23.52
C LYS A 4 6.14 2.17 22.23
N VAL A 5 5.91 3.38 21.73
CA VAL A 5 6.70 3.97 20.65
C VAL A 5 7.47 5.12 21.26
N SER A 6 8.70 4.85 21.68
CA SER A 6 9.69 5.90 21.94
C SER A 6 10.62 5.94 20.71
N PRO A 7 10.52 6.97 19.85
CA PRO A 7 11.46 7.18 18.76
C PRO A 7 12.83 7.41 19.34
N LYS A 8 13.85 6.93 18.62
CA LYS A 8 15.26 7.11 18.99
C LYS A 8 15.64 8.56 19.33
N LEU A 9 14.96 9.55 18.74
CA LEU A 9 15.17 10.97 19.03
C LEU A 9 14.58 11.41 20.37
N VAL A 10 13.40 10.89 20.76
CA VAL A 10 12.79 11.19 22.06
C VAL A 10 13.59 10.53 23.15
N GLN A 11 14.00 9.27 22.96
CA GLN A 11 14.90 8.58 23.88
C GLN A 11 16.24 9.32 24.04
N ALA A 12 16.85 9.80 22.94
CA ALA A 12 18.08 10.59 23.03
C ALA A 12 17.87 11.94 23.73
N ALA A 13 16.68 12.54 23.62
CA ALA A 13 16.31 13.76 24.32
C ALA A 13 16.15 13.50 25.83
N GLU A 14 15.46 12.42 26.22
CA GLU A 14 15.36 11.94 27.61
C GLU A 14 16.75 11.69 28.21
N GLU A 15 17.61 10.96 27.50
CA GLU A 15 18.98 10.68 27.96
C GLU A 15 19.85 11.94 28.08
N SER A 16 19.58 12.96 27.26
CA SER A 16 20.28 14.24 27.33
C SER A 16 19.75 15.11 28.47
N TYR A 17 18.44 15.10 28.68
CA TYR A 17 17.76 15.74 29.80
C TYR A 17 18.26 15.19 31.14
N GLU A 18 18.33 13.87 31.28
CA GLU A 18 18.86 13.21 32.48
C GLU A 18 20.31 13.64 32.77
N LYS A 19 21.15 13.75 31.74
CA LYS A 19 22.53 14.27 31.90
C LYS A 19 22.56 15.73 32.37
N LEU A 20 21.64 16.57 31.89
CA LEU A 20 21.54 17.98 32.26
C LEU A 20 21.04 18.17 33.69
N SER A 21 20.03 17.38 34.11
CA SER A 21 19.53 17.34 35.48
C SER A 21 20.64 16.97 36.48
N ASN A 22 21.46 15.96 36.13
CA ASN A 22 22.59 15.52 36.95
C ASN A 22 23.74 16.55 37.07
N ILE A 23 23.81 17.56 36.21
CA ILE A 23 24.83 18.64 36.26
C ILE A 23 24.42 19.76 37.24
N GLY A 24 23.24 19.67 37.87
CA GLY A 24 22.78 20.63 38.88
C GLY A 24 22.22 21.93 38.29
N LEU A 25 21.69 21.86 37.07
CA LEU A 25 20.92 22.96 36.48
C LEU A 25 19.65 23.20 37.31
N ARG A 26 19.21 24.46 37.40
CA ARG A 26 17.95 24.81 38.09
C ARG A 26 16.79 24.09 37.40
N GLU A 27 15.98 23.41 38.21
CA GLU A 27 14.78 22.66 37.79
C GLU A 27 13.85 23.51 36.91
N GLU A 28 13.71 24.79 37.24
CA GLU A 28 12.97 25.82 36.49
C GLU A 28 13.39 25.99 35.01
N LEU A 29 14.65 25.68 34.67
CA LEU A 29 15.16 25.77 33.30
C LEU A 29 14.92 24.48 32.50
N LEU A 30 14.59 23.39 33.18
CA LEU A 30 14.40 22.05 32.62
C LEU A 30 12.92 21.74 32.33
N GLU A 31 11.99 22.32 33.11
CA GLU A 31 10.53 22.20 32.95
C GLU A 31 10.04 22.34 31.49
N PRO A 32 10.48 23.34 30.68
CA PRO A 32 9.99 23.46 29.31
C PRO A 32 10.42 22.31 28.39
N PHE A 33 11.53 21.65 28.71
CA PHE A 33 12.03 20.49 27.96
C PHE A 33 11.27 19.23 28.33
N ASP A 34 10.90 19.05 29.60
CA ASP A 34 10.03 17.95 30.03
C ASP A 34 8.66 18.03 29.36
N ASP A 35 8.05 19.22 29.36
CA ASP A 35 6.77 19.45 28.70
C ASP A 35 6.85 19.17 27.20
N LEU A 36 7.97 19.55 26.55
CA LEU A 36 8.20 19.25 25.15
C LEU A 36 8.35 17.74 24.89
N ILE A 37 9.10 17.03 25.73
CA ILE A 37 9.29 15.57 25.62
C ILE A 37 7.94 14.86 25.76
N LYS A 38 7.16 15.18 26.82
CA LYS A 38 5.82 14.62 27.04
C LYS A 38 4.89 14.87 25.86
N THR A 39 4.86 16.10 25.36
CA THR A 39 4.04 16.45 24.19
C THR A 39 4.42 15.62 22.96
N CYS A 40 5.72 15.39 22.75
CA CYS A 40 6.18 14.54 21.65
C CYS A 40 5.72 13.09 21.84
N GLU A 41 5.89 12.52 23.05
CA GLU A 41 5.44 11.16 23.38
C GLU A 41 3.94 10.97 23.12
N ASP A 42 3.12 11.94 23.53
CA ASP A 42 1.68 11.92 23.32
C ASP A 42 1.33 11.89 21.82
N ILE A 43 1.95 12.77 21.01
CA ILE A 43 1.76 12.79 19.54
C ILE A 43 2.09 11.43 18.92
N LEU A 44 3.18 10.81 19.37
CA LEU A 44 3.64 9.52 18.84
C LEU A 44 2.69 8.38 19.22
N HIS A 45 2.19 8.42 20.44
CA HIS A 45 1.22 7.46 20.94
C HIS A 45 -0.11 7.58 20.17
N GLU A 46 -0.61 8.81 19.95
CA GLU A 46 -1.80 9.06 19.14
C GLU A 46 -1.63 8.57 17.69
N GLU A 47 -0.48 8.85 17.07
CA GLU A 47 -0.18 8.37 15.71
C GLU A 47 -0.12 6.83 15.64
N ALA A 48 0.42 6.17 16.68
CA ALA A 48 0.43 4.71 16.76
C ALA A 48 -1.00 4.15 16.85
N ILE A 49 -1.86 4.75 17.66
CA ILE A 49 -3.29 4.38 17.76
C ILE A 49 -3.99 4.60 16.41
N ARG A 50 -3.76 5.74 15.76
CA ARG A 50 -4.36 6.08 14.46
C ARG A 50 -3.99 5.04 13.41
N LYS A 51 -2.71 4.67 13.33
CA LYS A 51 -2.21 3.64 12.40
C LYS A 51 -2.82 2.27 12.68
N GLU A 52 -2.96 1.88 13.94
CA GLU A 52 -3.58 0.59 14.27
C GLU A 52 -5.06 0.56 13.90
N LYS A 53 -5.81 1.64 14.20
CA LYS A 53 -7.22 1.77 13.76
C LYS A 53 -7.34 1.71 12.23
N GLN A 54 -6.47 2.40 11.51
CA GLN A 54 -6.46 2.37 10.05
C GLN A 54 -6.20 0.96 9.51
N LYS A 55 -5.24 0.23 10.11
CA LYS A 55 -4.92 -1.16 9.76
C LYS A 55 -6.09 -2.10 10.01
N ILE A 56 -6.81 -1.94 11.13
CA ILE A 56 -8.01 -2.70 11.44
C ILE A 56 -9.10 -2.42 10.38
N GLY A 57 -9.39 -1.15 10.10
CA GLY A 57 -10.41 -0.78 9.10
C GLY A 57 -10.08 -1.28 7.68
N ILE A 58 -8.80 -1.23 7.28
CA ILE A 58 -8.32 -1.82 6.01
C ILE A 58 -8.60 -3.32 5.97
N ARG A 59 -8.31 -4.03 7.06
CA ARG A 59 -8.52 -5.49 7.16
C ARG A 59 -10.01 -5.84 7.06
N GLU A 60 -10.86 -5.11 7.78
CA GLU A 60 -12.32 -5.30 7.74
C GLU A 60 -12.88 -5.02 6.34
N ALA A 61 -12.44 -3.94 5.67
CA ALA A 61 -12.83 -3.65 4.31
C ALA A 61 -12.44 -4.78 3.33
N GLN A 62 -11.21 -5.30 3.45
CA GLN A 62 -10.75 -6.44 2.66
C GLN A 62 -11.57 -7.71 2.90
N GLN A 63 -11.91 -8.01 4.17
CA GLN A 63 -12.77 -9.14 4.53
C GLN A 63 -14.18 -9.01 3.93
N ASN A 64 -14.69 -7.78 3.85
CA ASN A 64 -15.97 -7.47 3.19
C ASN A 64 -15.87 -7.43 1.65
N GLY A 65 -14.72 -7.84 1.07
CA GLY A 65 -14.53 -7.91 -0.38
C GLY A 65 -14.25 -6.56 -1.05
N ILE A 66 -14.01 -5.49 -0.29
CA ILE A 66 -13.66 -4.19 -0.86
C ILE A 66 -12.21 -4.24 -1.36
N CYS A 67 -12.04 -4.02 -2.66
CA CYS A 67 -10.71 -3.92 -3.27
C CYS A 67 -10.09 -2.57 -2.91
N ILE A 68 -8.95 -2.61 -2.22
CA ILE A 68 -8.19 -1.42 -1.85
C ILE A 68 -7.19 -1.10 -2.96
N GLY A 69 -7.22 0.13 -3.46
CA GLY A 69 -6.33 0.60 -4.52
C GLY A 69 -7.06 0.81 -5.84
N ARG A 70 -6.30 0.77 -6.95
CA ARG A 70 -6.86 0.99 -8.29
C ARG A 70 -7.69 -0.21 -8.71
N SER A 71 -8.96 0.02 -9.05
CA SER A 71 -9.82 -1.01 -9.62
C SER A 71 -9.17 -1.65 -10.87
N PRO A 72 -9.29 -2.97 -11.05
CA PRO A 72 -8.83 -3.63 -12.28
C PRO A 72 -9.46 -3.00 -13.52
N VAL A 73 -8.67 -2.84 -14.59
CA VAL A 73 -9.21 -2.43 -15.89
C VAL A 73 -10.11 -3.55 -16.40
N PRO A 74 -11.40 -3.32 -16.66
CA PRO A 74 -12.30 -4.36 -17.12
C PRO A 74 -11.83 -4.96 -18.45
N VAL A 75 -12.08 -6.26 -18.65
CA VAL A 75 -11.78 -6.93 -19.92
C VAL A 75 -12.67 -6.36 -21.01
N SER A 76 -12.06 -5.81 -22.06
CA SER A 76 -12.77 -5.41 -23.26
C SER A 76 -12.89 -6.58 -24.23
N LYS A 77 -13.97 -6.62 -25.02
CA LYS A 77 -14.11 -7.60 -26.12
C LYS A 77 -12.92 -7.54 -27.08
N ARG A 78 -12.45 -6.33 -27.37
CA ARG A 78 -11.26 -6.06 -28.19
C ARG A 78 -10.00 -6.74 -27.65
N PHE A 79 -9.84 -6.83 -26.32
CA PHE A 79 -8.73 -7.58 -25.72
C PHE A 79 -8.84 -9.08 -26.00
N LEU A 80 -10.03 -9.66 -25.84
CA LEU A 80 -10.27 -11.09 -26.09
C LEU A 80 -9.99 -11.47 -27.55
N GLU A 81 -10.47 -10.66 -28.50
CA GLU A 81 -10.20 -10.83 -29.94
C GLU A 81 -8.69 -10.82 -30.25
N LEU A 82 -7.96 -9.84 -29.71
CA LEU A 82 -6.51 -9.73 -29.93
C LEU A 82 -5.73 -10.83 -29.20
N GLU A 83 -6.18 -11.28 -28.03
CA GLU A 83 -5.58 -12.43 -27.33
C GLU A 83 -5.74 -13.73 -28.13
N HIS A 84 -6.88 -13.93 -28.78
CA HIS A 84 -7.12 -15.08 -29.63
C HIS A 84 -6.25 -15.08 -30.88
N LEU A 85 -6.16 -13.95 -31.58
CA LEU A 85 -5.25 -13.80 -32.72
C LEU A 85 -3.80 -14.04 -32.31
N TYR A 86 -3.39 -13.52 -31.15
CA TYR A 86 -2.08 -13.79 -30.58
C TYR A 86 -1.89 -15.28 -30.27
N SER A 87 -2.89 -15.95 -29.68
CA SER A 87 -2.84 -17.39 -29.35
C SER A 87 -2.73 -18.28 -30.59
N LYS A 88 -3.30 -17.83 -31.72
CA LYS A 88 -3.15 -18.47 -33.03
C LYS A 88 -1.83 -18.11 -33.75
N ASN A 89 -0.93 -17.38 -33.08
CA ASN A 89 0.32 -16.85 -33.64
C ASN A 89 0.12 -15.97 -34.89
N MET A 90 -1.06 -15.34 -35.04
CA MET A 90 -1.36 -14.46 -36.19
C MET A 90 -0.85 -13.03 -35.99
N ILE A 91 -0.68 -12.61 -34.74
CA ILE A 91 -0.10 -11.31 -34.37
C ILE A 91 0.89 -11.49 -33.21
N THR A 92 1.83 -10.56 -33.08
CA THR A 92 2.77 -10.52 -31.97
C THR A 92 2.15 -9.86 -30.73
N ALA A 93 2.73 -10.10 -29.55
CA ALA A 93 2.30 -9.43 -28.32
C ALA A 93 2.47 -7.90 -28.41
N ARG A 94 3.47 -7.43 -29.17
CA ARG A 94 3.70 -6.02 -29.41
C ARG A 94 2.57 -5.40 -30.23
N GLU A 95 2.20 -6.03 -31.34
CA GLU A 95 1.09 -5.56 -32.19
C GLU A 95 -0.25 -5.57 -31.45
N ALA A 96 -0.52 -6.60 -30.64
CA ALA A 96 -1.71 -6.66 -29.80
C ALA A 96 -1.75 -5.50 -28.79
N ALA A 97 -0.62 -5.22 -28.14
CA ALA A 97 -0.49 -4.13 -27.15
C ALA A 97 -0.63 -2.75 -27.80
N GLU A 98 0.00 -2.52 -28.96
CA GLU A 98 -0.13 -1.28 -29.73
C GLU A 98 -1.58 -1.03 -30.16
N ARG A 99 -2.29 -2.07 -30.62
CA ARG A 99 -3.72 -1.95 -30.98
C ARG A 99 -4.62 -1.65 -29.78
N LEU A 100 -4.23 -2.07 -28.58
CA LEU A 100 -4.96 -1.82 -27.34
C LEU A 100 -4.56 -0.51 -26.65
N ASP A 101 -3.55 0.20 -27.16
CA ASP A 101 -2.94 1.37 -26.51
C ASP A 101 -2.47 1.08 -25.07
N ILE A 102 -1.81 -0.08 -24.90
CA ILE A 102 -1.24 -0.52 -23.61
C ILE A 102 0.22 -0.93 -23.77
N ALA A 103 0.95 -0.99 -22.65
CA ALA A 103 2.28 -1.57 -22.65
C ALA A 103 2.23 -3.09 -22.89
N VAL A 104 3.26 -3.64 -23.54
CA VAL A 104 3.41 -5.09 -23.78
C VAL A 104 3.39 -5.88 -22.45
N SER A 105 3.99 -5.31 -21.40
CA SER A 105 3.94 -5.90 -20.05
C SER A 105 2.50 -5.97 -19.50
N THR A 106 1.69 -4.94 -19.74
CA THR A 106 0.27 -4.91 -19.37
C THR A 106 -0.50 -5.99 -20.14
N PHE A 107 -0.22 -6.19 -21.42
CA PHE A 107 -0.85 -7.26 -22.21
C PHE A 107 -0.60 -8.65 -21.59
N HIS A 108 0.66 -8.98 -21.24
CA HIS A 108 0.96 -10.25 -20.56
C HIS A 108 0.33 -10.36 -19.17
N GLN A 109 0.27 -9.27 -18.41
CA GLN A 109 -0.42 -9.25 -17.10
C GLN A 109 -1.92 -9.49 -17.24
N MET A 110 -2.57 -8.87 -18.23
CA MET A 110 -3.99 -9.08 -18.51
C MET A 110 -4.28 -10.53 -18.87
N ARG A 111 -3.42 -11.18 -19.67
CA ARG A 111 -3.56 -12.61 -19.99
C ARG A 111 -3.53 -13.51 -18.76
N LYS A 112 -2.64 -13.24 -17.81
CA LYS A 112 -2.58 -13.98 -16.54
C LYS A 112 -3.78 -13.70 -15.65
N ARG A 113 -4.24 -12.44 -15.62
CA ARG A 113 -5.36 -11.99 -14.78
C ARG A 113 -6.69 -12.56 -15.25
N TYR A 114 -6.90 -12.64 -16.56
CA TYR A 114 -8.19 -12.97 -17.18
C TYR A 114 -8.19 -14.32 -17.90
N GLU A 115 -7.41 -15.28 -17.38
CA GLU A 115 -7.29 -16.61 -17.98
C GLU A 115 -8.63 -17.35 -18.08
N LYS A 116 -9.52 -17.14 -17.10
CA LYS A 116 -10.86 -17.77 -17.08
C LYS A 116 -11.75 -17.22 -18.19
N GLU A 117 -11.83 -15.90 -18.29
CA GLU A 117 -12.64 -15.20 -19.30
C GLU A 117 -12.14 -15.51 -20.71
N ILE A 118 -10.82 -15.62 -20.90
CA ILE A 118 -10.21 -16.06 -22.16
C ILE A 118 -10.65 -17.48 -22.52
N LYS A 119 -10.64 -18.42 -21.56
CA LYS A 119 -11.07 -19.81 -21.79
C LYS A 119 -12.55 -19.88 -22.15
N GLU A 120 -13.40 -19.17 -21.43
CA GLU A 120 -14.85 -19.12 -21.68
C GLU A 120 -15.17 -18.55 -23.06
N TRP A 121 -14.46 -17.49 -23.48
CA TRP A 121 -14.66 -16.87 -24.79
C TRP A 121 -14.23 -17.79 -25.93
N LYS A 122 -13.11 -18.52 -25.79
CA LYS A 122 -12.67 -19.51 -26.80
C LYS A 122 -13.69 -20.62 -27.03
N CYS A 123 -14.31 -21.12 -25.95
CA CYS A 123 -15.37 -22.12 -26.07
C CYS A 123 -16.61 -21.62 -26.85
N GLN A 124 -16.86 -20.31 -26.91
CA GLN A 124 -18.01 -19.73 -27.61
C GLN A 124 -17.77 -19.54 -29.11
N GLU A 125 -16.52 -19.35 -29.55
CA GLU A 125 -16.20 -19.20 -30.98
C GLU A 125 -15.92 -20.55 -31.68
N ASP A 126 -15.53 -21.58 -30.93
CA ASP A 126 -15.24 -22.92 -31.47
C ASP A 126 -16.51 -23.82 -31.57
N THR A 127 -17.70 -23.29 -31.25
CA THR A 127 -19.02 -23.96 -31.36
C THR A 127 -19.82 -23.40 -32.53
#